data_AF-A0A0S7XAA3-F1
#
_entry.id   AF-A0A0S7XAA3-F1
#
_cell.length_a   1.000
_cell.length_b   1.000
_cell.length_c   1.000
_cell.angle_alpha   90.00
_cell.angle_beta   90.00
_cell.angle_gamma   90.00
#
_symmetry.space_group_name_H-M   'P 1'
#
loop_
_entity.id
_entity.type
_entity.pdbx_description
1 polymer ?
#
loop_
_entity_poly.entity_id
_entity_poly.type
_entity_poly.pdbx_seq_one_letter_code
_entity_poly.pdbx_strand_id
1 'polypeptide(L)'
;MNHLSDEDIQAYLEGEAVAKKARVENHLRECPACRRVFEEYRNLYDALADEECFAPAMDLAEQTLRKLRIAEKDKPLREYLDTVVGALGITIALAVAAWAYVGLGGPRPDFGDVFNAFAYYFSLAIEALASLKTPVASLRVEMRFAVMAGFVIYIILSLDYLFLAFPIRQKAIR
;
A
#
# COMPACT_ATOMS: atom_id res chain seq x y z
N MET A 1 -35.47 -35.59 12.04
CA MET A 1 -34.49 -35.11 13.03
C MET A 1 -33.34 -34.52 12.25
N ASN A 2 -32.98 -33.26 12.49
CA ASN A 2 -31.93 -32.57 11.73
C ASN A 2 -30.59 -32.80 12.45
N HIS A 3 -29.65 -33.49 11.81
CA HIS A 3 -28.32 -33.77 12.36
C HIS A 3 -27.40 -32.56 12.17
N LEU A 4 -26.31 -32.49 12.94
CA LEU A 4 -25.21 -31.56 12.64
C LEU A 4 -24.56 -31.97 11.33
N SER A 5 -24.15 -30.99 10.52
CA SER A 5 -23.29 -31.26 9.38
C SER A 5 -21.85 -31.47 9.84
N ASP A 6 -21.04 -32.11 9.01
CA ASP A 6 -19.64 -32.35 9.33
C ASP A 6 -18.87 -31.03 9.52
N GLU A 7 -19.21 -29.99 8.76
CA GLU A 7 -18.61 -28.66 8.89
C GLU A 7 -18.92 -28.02 10.25
N ASP A 8 -20.15 -28.17 10.77
CA ASP A 8 -20.51 -27.65 12.10
C ASP A 8 -19.76 -28.41 13.22
N ILE A 9 -19.46 -29.71 13.03
CA ILE A 9 -18.68 -30.52 13.99
C ILE A 9 -17.20 -30.14 13.94
N GLN A 10 -16.62 -29.98 12.75
CA GLN A 10 -15.22 -29.58 12.58
C GLN A 10 -14.96 -28.16 13.09
N ALA A 11 -15.80 -27.19 12.71
CA ALA A 11 -15.68 -25.81 13.19
C ALA A 11 -15.81 -25.70 14.73
N TYR A 12 -16.53 -26.63 15.36
CA TYR A 12 -16.60 -26.72 16.81
C TYR A 12 -15.30 -27.27 17.43
N LEU A 13 -14.66 -28.28 16.82
CA LEU A 13 -13.37 -28.83 17.25
C LEU A 13 -12.22 -27.82 17.10
N GLU A 14 -12.23 -27.04 16.02
CA GLU A 14 -11.22 -26.00 15.71
C GLU A 14 -11.39 -24.73 16.56
N GLY A 15 -12.51 -24.60 17.29
CA GLY A 15 -12.81 -23.43 18.12
C GLY A 15 -13.36 -22.22 17.36
N GLU A 16 -13.63 -22.35 16.06
CA GLU A 16 -14.17 -21.27 15.21
C GLU A 16 -15.67 -21.04 15.44
N ALA A 17 -16.40 -22.03 15.96
CA ALA A 17 -17.86 -21.96 16.16
C ALA A 17 -18.32 -21.27 17.46
N VAL A 18 -17.67 -20.17 17.88
CA VAL A 18 -17.97 -19.47 19.16
C VAL A 18 -19.45 -19.08 19.29
N ALA A 19 -20.07 -18.60 18.20
CA ALA A 19 -21.47 -18.17 18.20
C ALA A 19 -22.49 -19.33 18.26
N LYS A 20 -22.12 -20.55 17.84
CA LYS A 20 -23.01 -21.72 17.79
C LYS A 20 -22.70 -22.75 18.88
N LYS A 21 -21.69 -22.52 19.72
CA LYS A 21 -21.16 -23.46 20.71
C LYS A 21 -22.24 -24.13 21.56
N ALA A 22 -23.11 -23.34 22.18
CA ALA A 22 -24.17 -23.85 23.06
C ALA A 22 -25.19 -24.73 22.33
N ARG A 23 -25.50 -24.43 21.06
CA ARG A 23 -26.41 -25.23 20.23
C ARG A 23 -25.78 -26.58 19.88
N VAL A 24 -24.51 -26.58 19.50
CA VAL A 24 -23.76 -27.80 19.17
C VAL A 24 -23.63 -28.69 20.41
N GLU A 25 -23.25 -28.13 21.56
CA GLU A 25 -23.17 -28.87 22.83
C GLU A 25 -24.50 -29.51 23.23
N ASN A 26 -25.61 -28.76 23.14
CA ASN A 26 -26.93 -29.31 23.44
C ASN A 26 -27.30 -30.44 22.47
N HIS A 27 -27.01 -30.28 21.17
CA HIS A 27 -27.28 -31.32 20.18
C HIS A 27 -26.46 -32.60 20.43
N LEU A 28 -25.18 -32.47 20.81
CA LEU A 28 -24.32 -33.63 21.14
C LEU A 28 -24.79 -34.36 22.42
N ARG A 29 -25.50 -33.67 23.33
CA ARG A 29 -26.14 -34.30 24.49
C ARG A 29 -27.39 -35.10 24.11
N GLU A 30 -28.16 -34.60 23.15
CA GLU A 30 -29.45 -35.17 22.75
C GLU A 30 -29.35 -36.22 21.62
N CYS A 31 -28.34 -36.12 20.75
CA CYS A 31 -28.19 -36.99 19.57
C CYS A 31 -26.99 -37.95 19.69
N PRO A 32 -27.23 -39.26 19.95
CA PRO A 32 -26.16 -40.25 20.04
C PRO A 32 -25.38 -40.44 18.73
N ALA A 33 -26.05 -40.30 17.58
CA ALA A 33 -25.43 -40.45 16.28
C ALA A 33 -24.37 -39.36 16.02
N CYS A 34 -24.71 -38.09 16.27
CA CYS A 34 -23.75 -36.98 16.14
C CYS A 34 -22.65 -37.03 17.20
N ARG A 35 -22.94 -37.56 18.40
CA ARG A 35 -21.91 -37.78 19.42
C ARG A 35 -20.84 -38.77 18.95
N ARG A 36 -21.25 -39.88 18.34
CA ARG A 36 -20.31 -40.87 17.81
C ARG A 36 -19.39 -40.28 16.74
N VAL A 37 -19.95 -39.52 15.81
CA VAL A 37 -19.16 -38.83 14.76
C VAL A 37 -18.20 -37.81 15.37
N PHE A 38 -18.65 -37.04 16.38
CA PHE A 38 -17.79 -36.11 17.11
C PHE A 38 -16.62 -36.83 17.82
N GLU A 39 -16.87 -37.98 18.46
CA GLU A 39 -15.84 -38.78 19.10
C GLU A 39 -14.83 -39.36 18.08
N GLU A 40 -15.30 -39.78 16.89
CA GLU A 40 -14.43 -40.23 15.79
C GLU A 40 -13.50 -39.10 15.32
N TYR A 41 -14.03 -37.90 15.06
CA TYR A 41 -13.22 -36.75 14.68
C TYR A 41 -12.26 -36.33 15.80
N ARG A 42 -12.70 -36.34 17.06
CA ARG A 42 -11.84 -36.02 18.20
C ARG A 42 -10.65 -36.97 18.29
N ASN A 43 -10.88 -38.27 18.13
CA ASN A 43 -9.79 -39.26 18.14
C ASN A 43 -8.78 -39.02 17.01
N LEU A 44 -9.25 -38.61 15.83
CA LEU A 44 -8.38 -38.24 14.71
C LEU A 44 -7.52 -37.01 15.06
N TYR A 45 -8.14 -35.97 15.63
CA TYR A 45 -7.44 -34.77 16.08
C TYR A 45 -6.41 -35.07 17.17
N ASP A 46 -6.77 -35.89 18.15
CA ASP A 46 -5.86 -36.31 19.23
C ASP A 46 -4.67 -37.11 18.65
N ALA A 47 -4.89 -37.97 17.65
CA ALA A 47 -3.82 -38.70 16.96
C ALA A 47 -2.89 -37.79 16.15
N LEU A 48 -3.44 -36.77 15.48
CA LEU A 48 -2.66 -35.77 14.75
C LEU A 48 -1.89 -34.83 15.69
N ALA A 49 -2.45 -34.55 16.88
CA ALA A 49 -1.79 -33.71 17.88
C ALA A 49 -0.63 -34.45 18.58
N ASP A 50 -0.65 -35.78 18.61
CA ASP A 50 0.41 -36.63 19.18
C ASP A 50 1.60 -36.79 18.21
N GLU A 51 1.44 -36.46 16.93
CA GLU A 51 2.59 -36.35 16.02
C GLU A 51 3.53 -35.25 16.54
N GLU A 52 4.83 -35.56 16.60
CA GLU A 52 5.86 -34.68 17.17
C GLU A 52 5.71 -33.26 16.63
N CYS A 53 5.14 -32.38 17.46
CA CYS A 53 5.05 -30.97 17.16
C CYS A 53 6.48 -30.48 16.91
N PHE A 54 6.77 -30.11 15.65
CA PHE A 54 8.04 -29.51 15.28
C PHE A 54 8.25 -28.28 16.15
N ALA A 55 9.10 -28.42 17.17
CA ALA A 55 9.48 -27.29 18.00
C ALA A 55 10.14 -26.26 17.07
N PRO A 56 9.61 -25.03 16.99
CA PRO A 56 10.28 -24.00 16.21
C PRO A 56 11.69 -23.82 16.76
N ALA A 57 12.66 -23.63 15.86
CA ALA A 57 14.03 -23.36 16.26
C ALA A 57 14.06 -22.20 17.27
N MET A 58 14.88 -22.32 18.32
CA MET A 58 14.91 -21.38 19.46
C MET A 58 15.12 -19.92 19.05
N ASP A 59 15.66 -19.69 17.86
CA ASP A 59 15.96 -18.39 17.28
C ASP A 59 14.83 -17.82 16.39
N LEU A 60 13.82 -18.61 16.02
CA LEU A 60 12.76 -18.18 15.09
C LEU A 60 11.97 -16.98 15.64
N ALA A 61 11.65 -17.02 16.94
CA ALA A 61 10.97 -15.91 17.60
C ALA A 61 11.80 -14.63 17.55
N GLU A 62 13.10 -14.74 17.83
CA GLU A 62 14.02 -13.61 17.81
C GLU A 62 14.24 -13.07 16.39
N GLN A 63 14.39 -13.94 15.40
CA GLN A 63 14.50 -13.55 13.99
C GLN A 63 13.25 -12.83 13.48
N THR A 64 12.06 -13.30 13.86
CA THR A 64 10.78 -12.69 13.45
C THR A 64 10.58 -11.33 14.12
N LEU A 65 10.86 -11.23 15.42
CA LEU A 65 10.80 -9.96 16.16
C LEU A 65 11.81 -8.94 15.64
N ARG A 66 13.00 -9.39 15.23
CA ARG A 66 14.02 -8.53 14.61
C ARG A 66 13.52 -7.94 13.29
N LYS A 67 12.86 -8.73 12.44
CA LYS A 67 12.28 -8.25 11.18
C LYS A 67 11.18 -7.20 11.41
N LEU A 68 10.34 -7.38 12.43
CA LEU A 68 9.29 -6.40 12.78
C LEU A 68 9.88 -5.07 13.27
N ARG A 69 10.91 -5.10 14.11
CA ARG A 69 11.58 -3.87 14.62
C ARG A 69 12.23 -3.04 13.52
N ILE A 70 12.78 -3.68 12.49
CA ILE A 70 13.39 -2.97 11.36
C ILE A 70 12.30 -2.24 10.55
N ALA A 71 11.18 -2.91 10.27
CA ALA A 71 10.06 -2.31 9.53
C ALA A 71 9.41 -1.12 10.26
N GLU A 72 9.46 -1.09 11.59
CA GLU A 72 8.91 0.01 12.38
C GLU A 72 9.83 1.24 12.42
N LYS A 73 11.15 1.02 12.38
CA LYS A 73 12.15 2.11 12.45
C LYS A 73 12.22 2.98 11.19
N ASP A 74 11.77 2.47 10.04
CA ASP A 74 11.84 3.18 8.75
C ASP A 74 10.59 4.03 8.43
N LYS A 75 9.53 3.94 9.24
CA LYS A 75 8.31 4.75 9.07
C LYS A 75 8.51 6.27 9.14
N PRO A 76 9.26 6.85 10.11
CA PRO A 76 9.29 8.30 10.28
C PRO A 76 9.98 9.03 9.12
N LEU A 77 10.92 8.36 8.43
CA LEU A 77 11.65 8.98 7.33
C LEU A 77 10.81 9.02 6.04
N ARG A 78 10.03 7.96 5.79
CA ARG A 78 9.18 7.85 4.60
C ARG A 78 7.97 8.78 4.67
N GLU A 79 7.35 8.89 5.84
CA GLU A 79 6.22 9.79 6.07
C GLU A 79 6.63 11.28 5.95
N TYR A 80 7.84 11.63 6.40
CA TYR A 80 8.39 12.97 6.22
C TYR A 80 8.70 13.29 4.74
N LEU A 81 9.30 12.34 4.01
CA LEU A 81 9.60 12.48 2.58
C LEU A 81 8.33 12.66 1.75
N ASP A 82 7.29 11.86 2.00
CA ASP A 82 6.01 11.96 1.29
C ASP A 82 5.36 13.35 1.52
N THR A 83 5.45 13.86 2.75
CA THR A 83 4.94 15.20 3.10
C THR A 83 5.72 16.31 2.41
N VAL A 84 7.06 16.24 2.40
CA VAL A 84 7.92 17.26 1.77
C VAL A 84 7.76 17.25 0.24
N VAL A 85 7.73 16.06 -0.38
CA VAL A 85 7.53 15.92 -1.84
C VAL A 85 6.15 16.43 -2.24
N GLY A 86 5.11 16.10 -1.47
CA GLY A 86 3.76 16.61 -1.68
C GLY A 86 3.69 18.14 -1.59
N ALA A 87 4.29 18.72 -0.55
CA ALA A 87 4.36 20.17 -0.39
C ALA A 87 5.10 20.84 -1.57
N LEU A 88 6.23 20.28 -2.00
CA LEU A 88 7.01 20.83 -3.12
C LEU A 88 6.21 20.81 -4.42
N GLY A 89 5.51 19.69 -4.70
CA GLY A 89 4.64 19.54 -5.87
C GLY A 89 3.51 20.57 -5.89
N ILE A 90 2.84 20.78 -4.75
CA ILE A 90 1.78 21.81 -4.62
C ILE A 90 2.36 23.20 -4.84
N THR A 91 3.53 23.49 -4.27
CA THR A 91 4.16 24.82 -4.39
C THR A 91 4.52 25.11 -5.86
N ILE A 92 5.08 24.13 -6.57
CA ILE A 92 5.39 24.24 -8.00
C ILE A 92 4.11 24.41 -8.82
N ALA A 93 3.07 23.60 -8.56
CA ALA A 93 1.81 23.69 -9.27
C ALA A 93 1.13 25.06 -9.08
N LEU A 94 1.13 25.60 -7.86
CA LEU A 94 0.61 26.92 -7.56
C LEU A 94 1.45 28.03 -8.22
N ALA A 95 2.77 27.90 -8.26
CA ALA A 95 3.63 28.86 -8.96
C ALA A 95 3.35 28.89 -10.47
N VAL A 96 3.19 27.72 -11.09
CA VAL A 96 2.84 27.59 -12.52
C VAL A 96 1.44 28.12 -12.79
N ALA A 97 0.45 27.78 -11.95
CA ALA A 97 -0.93 28.24 -12.10
C ALA A 97 -1.07 29.75 -11.89
N ALA A 98 -0.44 30.30 -10.84
CA ALA A 98 -0.40 31.74 -10.59
C ALA A 98 0.26 32.47 -11.75
N TRP A 99 1.35 31.93 -12.30
CA TRP A 99 2.03 32.52 -13.45
C TRP A 99 1.17 32.47 -14.73
N ALA A 100 0.47 31.37 -14.97
CA ALA A 100 -0.45 31.22 -16.11
C ALA A 100 -1.68 32.14 -16.01
N TYR A 101 -2.21 32.36 -14.81
CA TYR A 101 -3.40 33.20 -14.57
C TYR A 101 -3.09 34.68 -14.40
N VAL A 102 -1.97 35.04 -13.77
CA VAL A 102 -1.61 36.43 -13.48
C VAL A 102 -1.15 37.18 -14.73
N GLY A 103 -0.80 36.48 -15.83
CA GLY A 103 -0.72 37.07 -17.16
C GLY A 103 -0.07 38.45 -17.16
N LEU A 104 1.13 38.55 -16.60
CA LEU A 104 1.88 39.80 -16.43
C LEU A 104 2.43 40.25 -17.80
N GLY A 105 1.55 40.55 -18.77
CA GLY A 105 1.78 41.34 -20.00
C GLY A 105 3.01 41.04 -20.86
N GLY A 106 3.76 39.98 -20.57
CA GLY A 106 5.07 39.71 -21.13
C GLY A 106 5.01 38.71 -22.28
N PRO A 107 6.07 38.65 -23.09
CA PRO A 107 6.19 37.65 -24.15
C PRO A 107 6.00 36.26 -23.54
N ARG A 108 5.21 35.41 -24.21
CA ARG A 108 5.08 34.01 -23.84
C ARG A 108 6.50 33.42 -23.87
N PRO A 109 7.06 32.96 -22.74
CA PRO A 109 8.35 32.32 -22.73
C PRO A 109 8.32 31.13 -23.67
N ASP A 110 9.41 30.96 -24.40
CA ASP A 110 9.60 29.75 -25.17
C ASP A 110 9.72 28.56 -24.21
N PHE A 111 9.39 27.37 -24.69
CA PHE A 111 9.44 26.15 -23.91
C PHE A 111 10.81 25.95 -23.22
N GLY A 112 11.87 26.44 -23.86
CA GLY A 112 13.24 26.42 -23.32
C GLY A 112 13.42 27.20 -22.01
N ASP A 113 12.73 28.33 -21.83
CA ASP A 113 12.89 29.16 -20.63
C ASP A 113 12.23 28.50 -19.41
N VAL A 114 11.07 27.87 -19.62
CA VAL A 114 10.38 27.10 -18.58
C VAL A 114 11.20 25.87 -18.20
N PHE A 115 11.76 25.17 -19.19
CA PHE A 115 12.62 24.01 -18.95
C PHE A 115 13.90 24.39 -18.20
N ASN A 116 14.53 25.52 -18.55
CA ASN A 116 15.73 26.02 -17.88
C ASN A 116 15.44 26.46 -16.43
N ALA A 117 14.30 27.11 -16.19
CA ALA A 117 13.87 27.45 -14.83
C ALA A 117 13.63 26.19 -13.99
N PHE A 118 12.94 25.19 -14.55
CA PHE A 118 12.76 23.89 -13.88
C PHE A 118 14.09 23.21 -13.60
N ALA A 119 14.99 23.12 -14.58
CA ALA A 119 16.31 22.52 -14.42
C ALA A 119 17.13 23.23 -13.33
N TYR A 120 17.06 24.56 -13.26
CA TYR A 120 17.71 25.35 -12.23
C TYR A 120 17.15 25.03 -10.83
N TYR A 121 15.83 25.11 -10.63
CA TYR A 121 15.21 24.80 -9.33
C TYR A 121 15.39 23.33 -8.92
N PHE A 122 15.36 22.41 -9.89
CA PHE A 122 15.60 20.98 -9.66
C PHE A 122 17.04 20.72 -9.23
N SER A 123 18.02 21.37 -9.87
CA SER A 123 19.43 21.27 -9.48
C SER A 123 19.66 21.80 -8.05
N LEU A 124 19.04 22.94 -7.70
CA LEU A 124 19.10 23.51 -6.36
C LEU A 124 18.45 22.60 -5.31
N ALA A 125 17.32 21.96 -5.66
CA ALA A 125 16.65 21.00 -4.79
C ALA A 125 17.49 19.75 -4.55
N ILE A 126 18.18 19.23 -5.59
CA ILE A 126 19.12 18.12 -5.45
C ILE A 126 20.30 18.51 -4.54
N GLU A 127 20.85 19.70 -4.71
CA GLU A 127 21.97 20.18 -3.90
C GLU A 127 21.57 20.41 -2.44
N ALA A 128 20.36 20.95 -2.21
CA ALA A 128 19.77 21.06 -0.87
C ALA A 128 19.53 19.67 -0.25
N LEU A 129 19.01 18.70 -1.00
CA LEU A 129 18.86 17.32 -0.54
C LEU A 129 20.21 16.66 -0.23
N ALA A 130 21.23 16.91 -1.04
CA ALA A 130 22.59 16.39 -0.84
C ALA A 130 23.27 17.00 0.40
N SER A 131 22.87 18.22 0.80
CA SER A 131 23.36 18.88 2.01
C SER A 131 22.76 18.33 3.30
N LEU A 132 21.59 17.68 3.24
CA LEU A 132 21.05 16.89 4.34
C LEU A 132 21.94 15.66 4.50
N LYS A 133 22.71 15.61 5.61
CA LYS A 133 23.53 14.46 6.05
C LYS A 133 22.69 13.24 6.45
N THR A 134 21.74 12.84 5.64
CA THR A 134 20.95 11.62 5.81
C THR A 134 21.36 10.61 4.74
N PRO A 135 21.11 9.30 4.96
CA PRO A 135 21.58 8.23 4.06
C PRO A 135 20.75 8.17 2.77
N VAL A 136 20.43 9.32 2.15
CA VAL A 136 19.86 9.36 0.80
C VAL A 136 20.91 8.96 -0.24
N ALA A 137 22.20 9.00 0.11
CA ALA A 137 23.29 8.42 -0.67
C ALA A 137 23.14 6.89 -0.89
N SER A 138 22.27 6.18 -0.15
CA SER A 138 21.96 4.77 -0.42
C SER A 138 20.69 4.55 -1.25
N LEU A 139 19.88 5.59 -1.50
CA LEU A 139 18.87 5.52 -2.55
C LEU A 139 19.59 5.64 -3.89
N ARG A 140 20.04 4.50 -4.41
CA ARG A 140 20.31 4.26 -5.84
C ARG A 140 19.00 4.35 -6.63
N VAL A 141 18.28 5.46 -6.51
CA VAL A 141 17.33 5.83 -7.54
C VAL A 141 18.21 6.14 -8.73
N GLU A 142 18.30 5.22 -9.68
CA GLU A 142 18.99 5.52 -10.93
C GLU A 142 18.34 6.79 -11.46
N MET A 143 19.15 7.85 -11.64
CA MET A 143 18.72 9.15 -12.17
C MET A 143 17.83 9.01 -13.41
N ARG A 144 18.00 7.91 -14.16
CA ARG A 144 17.17 7.48 -15.28
C ARG A 144 15.69 7.38 -14.92
N PHE A 145 15.31 6.78 -13.79
CA PHE A 145 13.91 6.64 -13.38
C PHE A 145 13.29 7.95 -12.93
N ALA A 146 14.03 8.81 -12.23
CA ALA A 146 13.55 10.13 -11.80
C ALA A 146 13.30 11.03 -13.02
N VAL A 147 14.23 11.04 -13.98
CA VAL A 147 14.08 11.77 -15.24
C VAL A 147 12.91 11.21 -16.06
N MET A 148 12.77 9.89 -16.12
CA MET A 148 11.66 9.26 -16.85
C MET A 148 10.31 9.52 -16.19
N ALA A 149 10.22 9.49 -14.86
CA ALA A 149 9.00 9.81 -14.12
C ALA A 149 8.61 11.28 -14.30
N GLY A 150 9.59 12.20 -14.22
CA GLY A 150 9.38 13.62 -14.52
C GLY A 150 8.90 13.83 -15.95
N PHE A 151 9.48 13.11 -16.92
CA PHE A 151 9.09 13.15 -18.32
C PHE A 151 7.66 12.63 -18.56
N VAL A 152 7.25 11.55 -17.90
CA VAL A 152 5.88 11.01 -17.99
C VAL A 152 4.87 11.98 -17.40
N ILE A 153 5.13 12.52 -16.21
CA ILE A 153 4.24 13.52 -15.58
C ILE A 153 4.13 14.76 -16.48
N TYR A 154 5.24 15.19 -17.07
CA TYR A 154 5.28 16.31 -18.01
C TYR A 154 4.44 16.05 -19.29
N ILE A 155 4.50 14.86 -19.87
CA ILE A 155 3.67 14.48 -21.03
C ILE A 155 2.19 14.52 -20.66
N ILE A 156 1.81 13.98 -19.50
CA ILE A 156 0.41 13.95 -19.04
C ILE A 156 -0.12 15.39 -18.90
N LEU A 157 0.64 16.27 -18.25
CA LEU A 157 0.26 17.68 -18.08
C LEU A 157 0.17 18.42 -19.41
N SER A 158 1.06 18.11 -20.35
CA SER A 158 1.06 18.71 -21.69
C SER A 158 -0.15 18.28 -22.51
N LEU A 159 -0.55 17.01 -22.41
CA LEU A 159 -1.76 16.49 -23.07
C LEU A 159 -3.02 17.09 -22.45
N ASP A 160 -3.12 17.18 -21.13
CA ASP A 160 -4.25 17.82 -20.45
C ASP A 160 -4.37 19.29 -20.87
N TYR A 161 -3.24 20.01 -20.95
CA TYR A 161 -3.23 21.39 -21.45
C TYR A 161 -3.70 21.48 -22.91
N LEU A 162 -3.25 20.57 -23.77
CA LEU A 162 -3.67 20.51 -25.17
C LEU A 162 -5.18 20.25 -25.30
N PHE A 163 -5.73 19.33 -24.51
CA PHE A 163 -7.16 19.03 -24.49
C PHE A 163 -8.00 20.20 -23.99
N LEU A 164 -7.52 20.95 -22.99
CA LEU A 164 -8.19 22.16 -22.51
C LEU A 164 -8.09 23.31 -23.51
N ALA A 165 -6.98 23.42 -24.24
CA ALA A 165 -6.76 24.47 -25.24
C ALA A 165 -7.56 24.25 -26.54
N PHE A 166 -7.86 23.00 -26.89
CA PHE A 166 -8.73 22.65 -28.02
C PHE A 166 -10.08 22.15 -27.51
N PRO A 167 -11.06 23.05 -27.25
CA PRO A 167 -12.43 22.62 -26.96
C PRO A 167 -12.95 21.91 -28.21
N ILE A 168 -12.89 20.58 -28.21
CA ILE A 168 -13.48 19.74 -29.23
C ILE A 168 -14.97 20.08 -29.21
N ARG A 169 -15.40 20.87 -30.20
CA ARG A 169 -16.81 21.19 -30.43
C ARG A 169 -17.54 19.87 -30.62
N GLN A 170 -18.13 19.34 -29.55
CA GLN A 170 -19.17 18.34 -29.62
C GLN A 170 -20.40 19.00 -30.26
N LYS A 171 -20.40 19.09 -31.58
CA LYS A 171 -21.62 19.34 -32.35
C LYS A 171 -22.03 18.04 -33.02
N ALA A 172 -23.30 17.73 -32.79
CA ALA A 172 -24.16 16.84 -33.57
C ALA A 172 -23.99 15.33 -33.35
N ILE A 173 -24.74 14.80 -32.38
CA ILE A 173 -25.71 13.73 -32.67
C ILE A 173 -26.98 14.06 -31.88
N ARG A 174 -27.99 14.59 -32.58
CA ARG A 174 -29.38 14.69 -32.14
C ARG A 174 -30.23 14.14 -33.27
#